data_AF-A0A965DL00-F1
#
_entry.id   AF-A0A965DL00-F1
#
_cell.length_a   1.000
_cell.length_b   1.000
_cell.length_c   1.000
_cell.angle_alpha   90.00
_cell.angle_beta   90.00
_cell.angle_gamma   90.00
#
_symmetry.space_group_name_H-M   'P 1'
#
loop_
_entity.id
_entity.type
_entity.pdbx_description
1 polymer ?
#
loop_
_entity_poly.entity_id
_entity_poly.type
_entity_poly.pdbx_seq_one_letter_code
_entity_poly.pdbx_strand_id
1 'polypeptide(L)'
;MAFHYKTIKVTPVLARNWEISKRCMAENLFKVKHWKIISGDYTLAPNIEATWFVDPPYKEDAGKGYRYGSKLIDYQKLAEWAQNRKGEVIFCEGHCGDYLPFKPLLDLKGVAGKTSKEVIYYQSSKEKRQLELFQLATR
;
A
#
# COMPACT_ATOMS: atom_id res chain seq x y z
N MET A 1 8.13 -14.58 16.80
CA MET A 1 8.50 -13.24 16.31
C MET A 1 9.73 -13.34 15.41
N ALA A 2 9.58 -13.43 14.08
CA ALA A 2 10.69 -13.80 13.18
C ALA A 2 11.59 -12.63 12.72
N PHE A 3 11.18 -11.36 12.92
CA PHE A 3 11.84 -10.20 12.31
C PHE A 3 12.16 -9.06 13.27
N HIS A 4 12.10 -9.30 14.58
CA HIS A 4 12.29 -8.27 15.60
C HIS A 4 13.79 -7.98 15.81
N TYR A 5 14.44 -7.47 14.75
CA TYR A 5 15.86 -7.06 14.67
C TYR A 5 16.88 -8.15 14.35
N LYS A 6 16.71 -8.89 13.24
CA LYS A 6 17.91 -9.44 12.57
C LYS A 6 18.56 -8.29 11.80
N THR A 7 19.65 -7.74 12.34
CA THR A 7 20.55 -6.90 11.55
C THR A 7 20.86 -7.66 10.27
N ILE A 8 20.47 -7.11 9.12
CA ILE A 8 20.80 -7.72 7.84
C ILE A 8 22.32 -7.79 7.79
N LYS A 9 22.88 -9.01 7.72
CA LYS A 9 24.32 -9.19 7.53
C LYS A 9 24.67 -8.54 6.19
N VAL A 10 25.40 -7.42 6.24
CA VAL A 10 25.87 -6.75 5.02
C VAL A 10 26.85 -7.69 4.34
N THR A 11 26.44 -8.24 3.19
CA THR A 11 27.30 -9.08 2.37
C THR A 11 28.15 -8.21 1.44
N PRO A 12 29.28 -8.70 0.91
CA PRO A 12 30.06 -7.96 -0.08
C PRO A 12 29.22 -7.53 -1.31
N VAL A 13 28.22 -8.32 -1.69
CA VAL A 13 27.29 -7.99 -2.79
C VAL A 13 26.41 -6.80 -2.42
N LEU A 14 25.84 -6.78 -1.21
CA LEU A 14 25.03 -5.66 -0.74
C LEU A 14 25.87 -4.37 -0.65
N ALA A 15 27.09 -4.47 -0.10
CA ALA A 15 28.00 -3.34 -0.01
C ALA A 15 28.37 -2.77 -1.39
N ARG A 16 28.65 -3.63 -2.38
CA ARG A 16 28.93 -3.20 -3.75
C ARG A 16 27.72 -2.54 -4.42
N ASN A 17 26.52 -3.08 -4.20
CA ASN A 17 25.31 -2.57 -4.83
C ASN A 17 24.81 -1.26 -4.19
N TRP A 18 25.28 -0.92 -2.98
CA TRP A 18 24.90 0.31 -2.29
C TRP A 18 25.16 1.56 -3.13
N GLU A 19 26.30 1.67 -3.80
CA GLU A 19 26.63 2.85 -4.61
C GLU A 19 25.67 3.05 -5.79
N ILE A 20 25.12 1.96 -6.34
CA ILE A 20 24.09 2.00 -7.39
C ILE A 20 22.76 2.46 -6.79
N SER A 21 22.32 1.85 -5.70
CA SER A 21 21.07 2.21 -5.02
C SER A 21 21.09 3.66 -4.55
N LYS A 22 22.19 4.11 -3.95
CA LYS A 22 22.37 5.48 -3.45
C LYS A 22 22.24 6.51 -4.58
N ARG A 23 22.85 6.25 -5.74
CA ARG A 23 22.73 7.12 -6.93
C ARG A 23 21.28 7.22 -7.41
N CYS A 24 20.62 6.08 -7.59
CA CYS A 24 19.21 6.02 -8.00
C CYS A 24 18.31 6.77 -7.01
N MET A 25 18.52 6.58 -5.70
CA MET A 25 17.78 7.31 -4.66
C MET A 25 18.02 8.82 -4.72
N ALA A 26 19.28 9.24 -4.88
CA ALA A 26 19.64 10.66 -4.96
C ALA A 26 19.01 11.34 -6.19
N GLU A 27 19.07 10.69 -7.36
CA GLU A 27 18.45 11.17 -8.60
C GLU A 27 16.93 11.32 -8.46
N ASN A 28 16.29 10.48 -7.64
CA ASN A 28 14.84 10.49 -7.46
C ASN A 28 14.37 11.27 -6.21
N LEU A 29 15.28 11.87 -5.44
CA LEU A 29 14.95 12.54 -4.18
C LEU A 29 13.89 13.64 -4.35
N PHE A 30 13.90 14.33 -5.49
CA PHE A 30 12.92 15.38 -5.80
C PHE A 30 11.46 14.88 -5.83
N LYS A 31 11.24 13.58 -6.09
CA LYS A 31 9.92 12.95 -6.09
C LYS A 31 9.33 12.78 -4.70
N VAL A 32 10.16 12.76 -3.65
CA VAL A 32 9.72 12.48 -2.27
C VAL A 32 10.08 13.59 -1.27
N LYS A 33 10.97 14.53 -1.62
CA LYS A 33 11.42 15.61 -0.71
C LYS A 33 10.29 16.52 -0.19
N HIS A 34 9.14 16.53 -0.85
CA HIS A 34 7.97 17.33 -0.47
C HIS A 34 7.00 16.56 0.44
N TRP A 35 7.29 15.29 0.74
CA TRP A 35 6.42 14.47 1.59
C TRP A 35 6.45 14.98 3.03
N LYS A 36 5.28 15.00 3.65
CA LYS A 36 5.12 15.19 5.09
C LYS A 36 4.84 13.83 5.70
N ILE A 37 5.65 13.43 6.68
CA ILE A 37 5.53 12.12 7.32
C ILE A 37 4.85 12.30 8.67
N ILE A 38 3.77 11.56 8.88
CA ILE A 38 3.09 11.44 10.18
C ILE A 38 3.42 10.05 10.72
N SER A 39 4.19 9.98 11.81
CA SER A 39 4.53 8.71 12.45
C SER A 39 3.56 8.44 13.59
N GLY A 40 2.60 7.54 13.36
CA GLY A 40 1.63 7.15 14.37
C GLY A 40 0.50 6.31 13.77
N ASP A 41 -0.62 6.28 14.48
CA ASP A 41 -1.82 5.59 14.02
C ASP A 41 -2.44 6.25 12.78
N TYR A 42 -3.08 5.45 11.92
CA TYR A 42 -3.68 5.94 10.67
C TYR A 42 -4.77 6.99 10.90
N THR A 43 -5.41 6.99 12.08
CA THR A 43 -6.41 7.99 12.46
C THR A 43 -5.86 9.41 12.57
N LEU A 44 -4.54 9.57 12.68
CA LEU A 44 -3.88 10.89 12.70
C LEU A 44 -3.86 11.56 11.33
N ALA A 45 -4.10 10.83 10.24
CA ALA A 45 -4.14 11.42 8.92
C ALA A 45 -5.38 12.34 8.74
N PRO A 46 -5.20 13.57 8.25
CA PRO A 46 -6.25 14.59 8.22
C PRO A 46 -7.34 14.26 7.18
N ASN A 47 -8.62 14.44 7.49
CA ASN A 47 -9.68 14.17 6.51
C ASN A 47 -9.87 15.33 5.50
N ILE A 48 -8.98 15.41 4.52
CA ILE A 48 -8.97 16.39 3.42
C ILE A 48 -9.32 15.73 2.08
N GLU A 49 -9.70 16.53 1.09
CA GLU A 49 -9.88 16.02 -0.28
C GLU A 49 -8.53 15.59 -0.85
N ALA A 50 -8.37 14.29 -1.09
CA ALA A 50 -7.15 13.69 -1.62
C ALA A 50 -7.46 12.37 -2.36
N THR A 51 -6.43 11.83 -3.02
CA THR A 51 -6.41 10.42 -3.43
C THR A 51 -5.73 9.62 -2.31
N TRP A 52 -6.52 8.79 -1.65
CA TRP A 52 -6.14 7.98 -0.50
C TRP A 52 -5.69 6.60 -0.98
N PHE A 53 -4.42 6.29 -0.78
CA PHE A 53 -3.90 4.94 -0.97
C PHE A 53 -3.80 4.26 0.40
N VAL A 54 -4.62 3.21 0.60
CA VAL A 54 -4.73 2.49 1.87
C VAL A 54 -4.25 1.06 1.65
N ASP A 55 -3.12 0.73 2.27
CA ASP A 55 -2.44 -0.57 2.13
C ASP A 55 -2.06 -1.09 3.52
N PRO A 56 -3.04 -1.62 4.29
CA PRO A 56 -2.78 -2.11 5.63
C PRO A 56 -2.05 -3.45 5.59
N PRO A 57 -1.53 -3.93 6.74
CA PRO A 57 -1.24 -5.35 6.88
C PRO A 57 -2.44 -6.20 6.49
N TYR A 58 -2.31 -6.94 5.39
CA TYR A 58 -3.39 -7.77 4.85
C TYR A 58 -3.95 -8.75 5.88
N LYS A 59 -5.27 -8.99 5.86
CA LYS A 59 -5.92 -9.88 6.81
C LYS A 59 -5.29 -11.28 6.80
N GLU A 60 -5.32 -11.94 7.95
CA GLU A 60 -4.76 -13.28 8.16
C GLU A 60 -3.25 -13.36 7.86
N ASP A 61 -2.81 -14.43 7.20
CA ASP A 61 -1.42 -14.81 7.04
C ASP A 61 -0.60 -13.82 6.20
N ALA A 62 -1.26 -13.09 5.30
CA ALA A 62 -0.62 -12.14 4.40
C ALA A 62 -0.02 -10.94 5.16
N GLY A 63 -0.64 -10.49 6.27
CA GLY A 63 -0.14 -9.39 7.09
C GLY A 63 0.70 -9.82 8.30
N LYS A 64 1.00 -11.11 8.50
CA LYS A 64 1.80 -11.60 9.65
C LYS A 64 3.25 -11.09 9.66
N GLY A 65 3.76 -10.62 8.52
CA GLY A 65 5.14 -10.12 8.39
C GLY A 65 5.40 -8.78 9.10
N TYR A 66 4.34 -7.99 9.35
CA TYR A 66 4.45 -6.71 10.04
C TYR A 66 4.73 -6.89 11.54
N ARG A 67 5.39 -5.90 12.16
CA ARG A 67 5.84 -5.98 13.58
C ARG A 67 4.74 -6.40 14.55
N TYR A 68 3.55 -5.83 14.40
CA TYR A 68 2.37 -6.10 15.22
C TYR A 68 1.39 -7.08 14.55
N GLY A 69 1.71 -7.51 13.32
CA GLY A 69 0.89 -8.41 12.52
C GLY A 69 -0.49 -7.86 12.15
N SER A 70 -1.25 -8.69 11.43
CA SER A 70 -2.64 -8.45 11.02
C SER A 70 -3.66 -8.67 12.14
N LYS A 71 -3.37 -9.57 13.08
CA LYS A 71 -4.32 -9.99 14.14
C LYS A 71 -4.73 -8.89 15.12
N LEU A 72 -3.96 -7.81 15.20
CA LEU A 72 -4.21 -6.68 16.11
C LEU A 72 -4.98 -5.54 15.44
N ILE A 73 -5.33 -5.67 14.15
CA ILE A 73 -6.04 -4.64 13.40
C ILE A 73 -7.54 -4.84 13.55
N ASP A 74 -8.24 -3.76 13.91
CA ASP A 74 -9.69 -3.68 13.83
C ASP A 74 -10.08 -3.29 12.39
N TYR A 75 -10.24 -4.31 11.53
CA TYR A 75 -10.49 -4.10 10.10
C TYR A 75 -11.82 -3.40 9.82
N GLN A 76 -12.81 -3.54 10.68
CA GLN A 76 -14.10 -2.85 10.53
C GLN A 76 -13.92 -1.35 10.76
N LYS A 77 -13.22 -0.95 11.83
CA LYS A 77 -12.90 0.47 12.04
C LYS A 77 -12.01 1.06 10.95
N LEU A 78 -11.10 0.26 10.40
CA LEU A 78 -10.27 0.69 9.27
C LEU A 78 -11.11 0.90 8.00
N ALA A 79 -12.06 0.00 7.73
CA ALA A 79 -13.01 0.10 6.62
C ALA A 79 -13.85 1.39 6.74
N GLU A 80 -14.47 1.60 7.90
CA GLU A 80 -15.28 2.78 8.20
C GLU A 80 -14.45 4.07 8.05
N TRP A 81 -13.22 4.07 8.58
CA TRP A 81 -12.32 5.21 8.46
C TRP A 81 -12.01 5.54 7.00
N ALA A 82 -11.74 4.51 6.18
CA ALA A 82 -11.41 4.65 4.76
C ALA A 82 -12.60 5.17 3.95
N GLN A 83 -13.81 4.64 4.17
CA GLN A 83 -15.03 5.08 3.47
C GLN A 83 -15.39 6.53 3.76
N ASN A 84 -15.05 7.00 4.97
CA ASN A 84 -15.28 8.38 5.40
C ASN A 84 -14.19 9.37 4.91
N ARG A 85 -13.19 8.92 4.14
CA ARG A 85 -12.18 9.82 3.56
C ARG A 85 -12.78 10.68 2.44
N LYS A 86 -12.43 11.97 2.43
CA LYS A 86 -12.82 12.89 1.36
C LYS A 86 -11.97 12.67 0.10
N GLY A 87 -12.62 12.54 -1.05
CA GLY A 87 -11.95 12.39 -2.34
C GLY A 87 -12.04 10.96 -2.87
N GLU A 88 -10.90 10.42 -3.31
CA GLU A 88 -10.82 9.09 -3.92
C GLU A 88 -10.12 8.13 -2.98
N VAL A 89 -10.58 6.88 -2.91
CA VAL A 89 -10.01 5.85 -2.06
C VAL A 89 -9.65 4.65 -2.93
N ILE A 90 -8.39 4.27 -2.85
CA ILE A 90 -7.82 3.05 -3.41
C ILE A 90 -7.34 2.24 -2.22
N PHE A 91 -8.04 1.14 -1.93
CA PHE A 91 -7.76 0.28 -0.78
C PHE A 91 -7.37 -1.11 -1.28
N CYS A 92 -6.16 -1.56 -0.94
CA CYS A 92 -5.60 -2.85 -1.32
C CYS A 92 -5.78 -3.88 -0.20
N GLU A 93 -6.04 -5.14 -0.58
CA GLU A 93 -6.11 -6.27 0.35
C GLU A 93 -5.86 -7.58 -0.43
N GLY A 94 -5.64 -8.68 0.30
CA GLY A 94 -5.59 -10.02 -0.27
C GLY A 94 -6.97 -10.71 -0.31
N HIS A 95 -7.01 -11.94 -0.83
CA HIS A 95 -8.23 -12.76 -0.88
C HIS A 95 -8.99 -12.96 0.43
N CYS A 96 -8.40 -12.67 1.60
CA CYS A 96 -9.07 -12.73 2.89
C CYS A 96 -9.86 -11.46 3.24
N GLY A 97 -9.82 -10.41 2.41
CA GLY A 97 -10.56 -9.17 2.63
C GLY A 97 -12.08 -9.35 2.54
N ASP A 98 -12.76 -9.25 3.68
CA ASP A 98 -14.21 -9.44 3.82
C ASP A 98 -14.93 -8.25 4.47
N TYR A 99 -14.22 -7.13 4.65
CA TYR A 99 -14.69 -5.96 5.42
C TYR A 99 -14.97 -4.71 4.57
N LEU A 100 -14.69 -4.78 3.26
CA LEU A 100 -15.14 -3.83 2.24
C LEU A 100 -15.63 -4.63 1.03
N PRO A 101 -16.43 -4.05 0.12
CA PRO A 101 -16.85 -4.72 -1.11
C PRO A 101 -15.70 -4.76 -2.12
N PHE A 102 -14.65 -5.51 -1.78
CA PHE A 102 -13.46 -5.71 -2.60
C PHE A 102 -13.81 -6.43 -3.90
N LYS A 103 -13.15 -6.02 -4.98
CA LYS A 103 -13.22 -6.65 -6.30
C LYS A 103 -11.87 -7.30 -6.62
N PRO A 104 -11.83 -8.44 -7.34
CA PRO A 104 -10.58 -9.00 -7.83
C PRO A 104 -9.82 -7.97 -8.66
N LEU A 105 -8.54 -7.78 -8.37
CA LEU A 105 -7.65 -6.91 -9.13
C LEU A 105 -6.75 -7.74 -10.04
N LEU A 106 -5.97 -8.64 -9.45
CA LEU A 106 -4.97 -9.43 -10.19
C LEU A 106 -4.50 -10.66 -9.41
N ASP A 107 -4.14 -11.70 -10.15
CA ASP A 107 -3.51 -12.91 -9.62
C ASP A 107 -2.01 -12.90 -10.00
N LEU A 108 -1.13 -12.84 -8.99
CA LEU A 108 0.33 -12.83 -9.18
C LEU A 108 0.92 -14.19 -8.88
N LYS A 109 1.72 -14.70 -9.81
CA LYS A 109 2.56 -15.87 -9.57
C LYS A 109 3.77 -15.46 -8.73
N GLY A 110 3.83 -15.98 -7.51
CA GLY A 110 4.94 -15.82 -6.58
C GLY A 110 5.99 -16.93 -6.70
N VAL A 111 6.92 -16.94 -5.74
CA VAL A 111 7.99 -17.94 -5.65
C VAL A 111 7.42 -19.29 -5.20
N ALA A 112 8.00 -20.38 -5.70
CA ALA A 112 7.62 -21.76 -5.34
C ALA A 112 6.15 -22.10 -5.60
N GLY A 113 5.57 -21.55 -6.67
CA GLY A 113 4.20 -21.87 -7.12
C GLY A 113 3.09 -21.25 -6.27
N LYS A 114 3.42 -20.37 -5.32
CA LYS A 114 2.40 -19.61 -4.58
C LYS A 114 1.75 -18.59 -5.50
N THR A 115 0.45 -18.37 -5.34
CA THR A 115 -0.28 -17.31 -6.04
C THR A 115 -0.77 -16.29 -5.03
N SER A 116 -0.45 -15.01 -5.23
CA SER A 116 -1.08 -13.91 -4.51
C SER A 116 -2.33 -13.49 -5.27
N LYS A 117 -3.45 -13.41 -4.57
CA LYS A 117 -4.72 -12.95 -5.11
C LYS A 117 -4.99 -11.57 -4.53
N GLU A 118 -4.75 -10.54 -5.33
CA GLU A 118 -4.91 -9.15 -4.94
C GLU A 118 -6.34 -8.71 -5.23
N VAL A 119 -6.95 -8.04 -4.27
CA VAL A 119 -8.28 -7.43 -4.39
C VAL A 119 -8.19 -5.95 -4.08
N ILE A 120 -9.12 -5.17 -4.65
CA ILE A 120 -9.16 -3.73 -4.52
C ILE A 120 -10.55 -3.25 -4.18
N TYR A 121 -10.63 -2.31 -3.25
CA TYR A 121 -11.80 -1.48 -3.06
C TYR A 121 -11.50 -0.09 -3.63
N TYR A 122 -12.40 0.38 -4.49
CA TYR A 122 -12.28 1.67 -5.15
C TYR A 122 -13.53 2.51 -4.92
N GLN A 123 -13.34 3.72 -4.40
CA GLN A 123 -14.39 4.71 -4.18
C GLN A 123 -13.92 6.02 -4.81
N SER A 124 -14.70 6.56 -5.75
CA SER A 124 -14.43 7.87 -6.34
C SER A 124 -15.72 8.61 -6.61
N SER A 125 -15.73 9.90 -6.28
CA SER A 125 -16.78 10.85 -6.69
C SER A 125 -16.53 11.43 -8.09
N LYS A 126 -15.42 11.06 -8.74
CA LYS A 126 -14.93 11.62 -10.01
C LYS A 126 -14.73 10.57 -11.11
N GLU A 127 -15.30 9.37 -10.96
CA GLU A 127 -15.05 8.21 -11.84
C GLU A 127 -15.14 8.54 -13.33
N LYS A 128 -16.14 9.33 -13.74
CA LYS A 128 -16.39 9.66 -15.16
C LYS A 128 -15.33 10.61 -15.73
N ARG A 129 -14.87 11.56 -14.92
CA ARG A 129 -13.90 12.59 -15.32
C ARG A 129 -12.50 12.00 -15.54
N GLN A 130 -12.14 10.93 -14.83
CA GLN A 130 -10.85 10.27 -15.02
C GLN A 130 -10.77 9.51 -16.35
N LEU A 131 -11.85 8.83 -16.73
CA LEU A 131 -11.90 8.10 -18.01
C LEU A 131 -11.75 9.04 -19.20
N GLU A 132 -12.32 10.25 -19.11
CA GLU A 132 -12.18 11.30 -20.13
C GLU A 132 -10.72 11.76 -20.31
N LEU A 133 -9.93 11.84 -19.24
CA LEU A 133 -8.52 12.25 -19.31
C LEU A 133 -7.67 11.25 -20.11
N PHE A 134 -7.94 9.94 -19.98
CA PHE A 134 -7.23 8.91 -20.73
C PHE A 134 -7.63 8.87 -22.21
N GLN A 135 -8.87 9.24 -22.53
CA GLN A 135 -9.35 9.38 -23.92
C GLN A 135 -8.76 10.60 -24.62
N LEU A 136 -8.47 11.68 -23.87
CA LEU A 136 -7.81 12.87 -24.40
C LEU A 136 -6.30 12.69 -24.61
N ALA A 137 -5.64 11.89 -23.77
CA ALA A 137 -4.21 11.59 -23.89
C ALA A 137 -3.87 10.60 -25.02
N THR A 138 -4.87 10.03 -25.69
CA THR A 138 -4.72 9.08 -26.81
C THR A 138 -5.06 9.69 -28.19
N ARG A 139 -5.26 11.00 -28.25
CA ARG A 139 -5.32 11.79 -29.50
C ARG A 139 -4.06 12.61 -29.67
#